data_AF-Q6EVP6-F1
#
_entry.id   AF-Q6EVP6-F1
#
_cell.length_a   1.000
_cell.length_b   1.000
_cell.length_c   1.000
_cell.angle_alpha   90.00
_cell.angle_beta   90.00
_cell.angle_gamma   90.00
#
_symmetry.space_group_name_H-M   'P 1'
#
loop_
_entity.id
_entity.type
_entity.pdbx_description
1 polymer ?
#
loop_
_entity_poly.entity_id
_entity_poly.type
_entity_poly.pdbx_seq_one_letter_code
_entity_poly.pdbx_strand_id
1 'polypeptide(L)'
;MSDIKFWGWDKKPRTMLRYLKSGDIFCFQLPNDKFGFGKIVAKVSVGHTAEIFDYFSHTPDDYDRVSFNSDSKSIPVILDSYSLFDKKISGEWRIIGHDEKNVIKPFEGIYFVYGPLGERKKVDMFGNVSDVSDKESENYPPYMPKNDFHIKNMLAL
;
A
#
# COMPACT_ATOMS: atom_id res chain seq x y z
N MET A 1 -18.83 -12.78 4.07
CA MET A 1 -17.93 -13.02 5.20
C MET A 1 -16.51 -12.91 4.69
N SER A 2 -15.76 -11.96 5.23
CA SER A 2 -14.34 -11.74 4.94
C SER A 2 -13.52 -12.87 5.55
N ASP A 3 -12.73 -13.59 4.74
CA ASP A 3 -11.81 -14.64 5.23
C ASP A 3 -10.46 -14.01 5.62
N ILE A 4 -10.55 -12.92 6.38
CA ILE A 4 -9.36 -12.20 6.84
C ILE A 4 -8.90 -12.84 8.13
N LYS A 5 -7.63 -13.22 8.18
CA LYS A 5 -6.98 -13.76 9.37
C LYS A 5 -6.02 -12.74 9.95
N PHE A 6 -6.39 -12.15 11.08
CA PHE A 6 -5.52 -11.28 11.86
C PHE A 6 -4.62 -12.06 12.81
N TRP A 7 -3.43 -11.51 13.03
CA TRP A 7 -2.37 -12.05 13.87
C TRP A 7 -1.99 -11.09 15.00
N GLY A 8 -2.38 -9.82 14.90
CA GLY A 8 -2.05 -8.76 15.85
C GLY A 8 -0.69 -8.11 15.59
N TRP A 9 -0.50 -6.93 16.17
CA TRP A 9 0.67 -6.07 15.99
C TRP A 9 2.01 -6.73 16.37
N ASP A 10 2.02 -7.54 17.44
CA ASP A 10 3.26 -8.07 18.02
C ASP A 10 3.75 -9.37 17.38
N LYS A 11 2.92 -10.02 16.55
CA LYS A 11 3.25 -11.34 16.02
C LYS A 11 4.35 -11.31 14.95
N LYS A 12 4.40 -10.26 14.12
CA LYS A 12 5.37 -10.12 13.03
C LYS A 12 6.05 -8.75 13.08
N PRO A 13 7.02 -8.55 13.97
CA PRO A 13 7.74 -7.27 14.08
C PRO A 13 8.51 -6.92 12.80
N ARG A 14 8.88 -7.92 12.00
CA ARG A 14 9.54 -7.78 10.70
C ARG A 14 8.99 -8.83 9.73
N THR A 15 8.83 -8.46 8.47
CA THR A 15 8.49 -9.40 7.38
C THR A 15 9.48 -9.24 6.23
N MET A 16 10.23 -10.30 5.92
CA MET A 16 11.16 -10.25 4.79
C MET A 16 10.42 -10.06 3.46
N LEU A 17 11.05 -9.36 2.53
CA LEU A 17 10.44 -8.95 1.26
C LEU A 17 9.88 -10.14 0.47
N ARG A 18 10.57 -11.29 0.50
CA ARG A 18 10.15 -12.53 -0.18
C ARG A 18 8.89 -13.18 0.40
N TYR A 19 8.44 -12.75 1.57
CA TYR A 19 7.24 -13.28 2.24
C TYR A 19 6.05 -12.32 2.15
N LEU A 20 6.23 -11.11 1.63
CA LEU A 20 5.11 -10.21 1.33
C LEU A 20 4.32 -10.78 0.16
N LYS A 21 2.99 -10.76 0.29
CA LYS A 21 2.07 -11.25 -0.72
C LYS A 21 0.88 -10.33 -0.88
N SER A 22 0.25 -10.41 -2.05
CA SER A 22 -1.05 -9.80 -2.32
C SER A 22 -2.06 -10.24 -1.27
N GLY A 23 -2.84 -9.31 -0.72
CA GLY A 23 -3.79 -9.55 0.36
C GLY A 23 -3.20 -9.42 1.77
N ASP A 24 -1.88 -9.24 1.93
CA ASP A 24 -1.31 -8.93 3.24
C ASP A 24 -1.84 -7.59 3.76
N ILE A 25 -2.35 -7.62 5.00
CA ILE A 25 -2.85 -6.44 5.69
C ILE A 25 -1.75 -5.94 6.62
N PHE A 26 -1.46 -4.65 6.52
CA PHE A 26 -0.45 -4.00 7.33
C PHE A 26 -1.03 -2.90 8.21
N CYS A 27 -0.32 -2.65 9.30
CA CYS A 27 -0.52 -1.52 10.18
C CYS A 27 0.80 -0.74 10.25
N PHE A 28 0.71 0.57 10.43
CA PHE A 28 1.87 1.43 10.58
C PHE A 28 1.63 2.55 11.59
N GLN A 29 2.69 2.93 12.30
CA GLN A 29 2.65 3.97 13.31
C GLN A 29 2.76 5.36 12.69
N LEU A 30 1.82 6.21 13.07
CA LEU A 30 1.74 7.62 12.74
C LEU A 30 2.18 8.48 13.94
N PRO A 31 2.44 9.78 13.75
CA PRO A 31 2.62 10.70 14.86
C PRO A 31 1.44 10.69 15.85
N ASN A 32 1.68 11.11 17.09
CA ASN A 32 0.68 11.23 18.16
C ASN A 32 0.00 9.89 18.54
N ASP A 33 0.77 8.81 18.56
CA ASP A 33 0.31 7.46 18.94
C ASP A 33 -0.92 7.00 18.15
N LYS A 34 -0.96 7.38 16.87
CA LYS A 34 -1.97 6.90 15.93
C LYS A 34 -1.41 5.78 15.06
N PHE A 35 -2.33 5.03 14.48
CA PHE A 35 -2.03 3.90 13.61
C PHE A 35 -2.88 4.00 12.35
N GLY A 36 -2.22 3.81 11.21
CA GLY A 36 -2.86 3.66 9.91
C GLY A 36 -2.86 2.21 9.47
N PHE A 37 -3.73 1.89 8.52
CA PHE A 37 -3.91 0.53 8.01
C PHE A 37 -3.93 0.52 6.49
N GLY A 38 -3.51 -0.59 5.91
CA GLY A 38 -3.53 -0.78 4.46
C GLY A 38 -3.43 -2.24 4.05
N LYS A 39 -3.57 -2.49 2.75
CA LYS A 39 -3.52 -3.81 2.15
C LYS A 39 -2.58 -3.83 0.95
N ILE A 40 -1.70 -4.82 0.88
CA ILE A 40 -0.82 -5.04 -0.27
C ILE A 40 -1.66 -5.57 -1.44
N VAL A 41 -1.48 -4.95 -2.61
CA VAL A 41 -2.18 -5.32 -3.84
C VAL A 41 -1.32 -6.22 -4.70
N ALA A 42 -0.13 -5.79 -5.11
CA ALA A 42 0.76 -6.60 -5.93
C ALA A 42 2.22 -6.23 -5.72
N LYS A 43 3.11 -7.17 -6.07
CA LYS A 43 4.53 -6.88 -6.22
C LYS A 43 4.75 -6.23 -7.58
N VAL A 44 5.50 -5.14 -7.62
CA VAL A 44 5.88 -4.42 -8.84
C VAL A 44 7.39 -4.19 -8.88
N SER A 45 7.93 -3.67 -9.99
CA SER A 45 9.38 -3.59 -10.20
C SER A 45 10.12 -2.72 -9.17
N VAL A 46 9.45 -1.72 -8.58
CA VAL A 46 10.05 -0.78 -7.62
C VAL A 46 9.58 -0.97 -6.18
N GLY A 47 8.79 -2.01 -5.88
CA GLY A 47 8.24 -2.23 -4.55
C GLY A 47 6.96 -3.05 -4.55
N HIS A 48 5.99 -2.64 -3.73
CA HIS A 48 4.65 -3.23 -3.71
C HIS A 48 3.60 -2.14 -3.86
N THR A 49 2.64 -2.34 -4.74
CA THR A 49 1.42 -1.53 -4.76
C THR A 49 0.58 -1.87 -3.54
N ALA A 50 -0.08 -0.87 -2.98
CA ALA A 50 -0.92 -1.01 -1.81
C ALA A 50 -2.03 0.04 -1.81
N GLU A 51 -3.08 -0.23 -1.05
CA GLU A 51 -4.06 0.78 -0.69
C GLU A 51 -3.91 1.13 0.80
N ILE A 52 -3.93 2.42 1.12
CA ILE A 52 -3.99 2.92 2.50
C ILE A 52 -5.43 3.33 2.78
N PHE A 53 -6.02 2.80 3.84
CA PHE A 53 -7.42 3.13 4.19
C PHE A 53 -7.49 4.46 4.92
N ASP A 54 -8.53 5.24 4.62
CA ASP A 54 -8.86 6.49 5.33
C ASP A 54 -9.50 6.18 6.70
N TYR A 55 -8.73 5.49 7.54
CA TYR A 55 -9.09 5.14 8.91
C TYR A 55 -7.85 5.14 9.78
N PHE A 56 -7.94 5.83 10.92
CA PHE A 56 -6.86 5.97 11.88
C PHE A 56 -7.34 5.60 13.27
N SER A 57 -6.54 4.79 13.99
CA SER A 57 -6.84 4.37 15.35
C SER A 57 -5.76 4.82 16.34
N HIS A 58 -6.11 4.87 17.62
CA HIS A 58 -5.17 5.06 18.73
C HIS A 58 -4.52 3.75 19.20
N THR A 59 -4.94 2.62 18.64
CA THR A 59 -4.36 1.30 18.94
C THR A 59 -4.17 0.51 17.65
N PRO A 60 -3.08 -0.27 17.52
CA PRO A 60 -2.84 -1.06 16.31
C PRO A 60 -3.78 -2.27 16.17
N ASP A 61 -4.57 -2.57 17.21
CA ASP A 61 -5.47 -3.73 17.25
C ASP A 61 -6.95 -3.39 16.91
N ASP A 62 -7.28 -2.14 16.56
CA ASP A 62 -8.65 -1.73 16.18
C ASP A 62 -8.99 -2.02 14.71
N TYR A 63 -8.33 -3.02 14.11
CA TYR A 63 -8.48 -3.36 12.69
C TYR A 63 -9.86 -3.91 12.36
N ASP A 64 -10.62 -4.44 13.32
CA ASP A 64 -11.98 -4.95 13.10
C ASP A 64 -12.96 -3.86 12.64
N ARG A 65 -12.63 -2.58 12.88
CA ARG A 65 -13.41 -1.42 12.43
C ARG A 65 -13.04 -0.97 11.02
N VAL A 66 -11.93 -1.47 10.48
CA VAL A 66 -11.48 -1.14 9.12
C VAL A 66 -12.23 -2.03 8.13
N SER A 67 -12.94 -1.40 7.22
CA SER A 67 -13.61 -2.14 6.14
C SER A 67 -12.63 -2.39 4.98
N PHE A 68 -11.83 -3.46 5.11
CA PHE A 68 -10.78 -3.85 4.15
C PHE A 68 -11.28 -4.31 2.77
N ASN A 69 -12.60 -4.54 2.63
CA ASN A 69 -13.23 -5.12 1.44
C ASN A 69 -14.39 -4.27 0.87
N SER A 70 -14.67 -3.08 1.43
CA SER A 70 -15.74 -2.20 0.93
C SER A 70 -15.17 -1.05 0.13
N ASP A 71 -15.97 -0.42 -0.75
CA ASP A 71 -15.70 0.82 -1.52
C ASP A 71 -15.29 2.06 -0.70
N SER A 72 -14.90 1.86 0.57
CA SER A 72 -14.20 2.83 1.41
C SER A 72 -13.12 3.55 0.64
N LYS A 73 -13.04 4.85 0.86
CA LYS A 73 -11.97 5.69 0.34
C LYS A 73 -10.63 5.12 0.80
N SER A 74 -9.82 4.75 -0.17
CA SER A 74 -8.44 4.33 0.04
C SER A 74 -7.54 5.06 -0.94
N ILE A 75 -6.28 5.24 -0.53
CA ILE A 75 -5.28 5.95 -1.30
C ILE A 75 -4.35 4.91 -1.94
N PRO A 76 -4.35 4.75 -3.28
CA PRO A 76 -3.44 3.85 -3.97
C PRO A 76 -2.01 4.42 -3.93
N VAL A 77 -1.06 3.57 -3.56
CA VAL A 77 0.36 3.94 -3.43
C VAL A 77 1.26 2.80 -3.88
N ILE A 78 2.53 3.13 -4.12
CA ILE A 78 3.62 2.17 -4.23
C ILE A 78 4.48 2.33 -2.98
N LEU A 79 4.70 1.25 -2.25
CA LEU A 79 5.48 1.22 -1.03
C LEU A 79 6.92 0.79 -1.32
N ASP A 80 7.88 1.48 -0.71
CA ASP A 80 9.24 0.99 -0.52
C ASP A 80 9.24 -0.13 0.54
N SER A 81 8.64 -1.24 0.15
CA SER A 81 8.45 -2.42 1.00
C SER A 81 9.77 -2.99 1.58
N TYR A 82 10.90 -2.72 0.93
CA TYR A 82 12.20 -3.16 1.40
C TYR A 82 12.63 -2.38 2.64
N SER A 83 12.52 -1.05 2.63
CA SER A 83 12.86 -0.24 3.82
C SER A 83 11.80 -0.34 4.92
N LEU A 84 10.52 -0.43 4.56
CA LEU A 84 9.38 -0.44 5.47
C LEU A 84 9.24 -1.77 6.24
N PHE A 85 9.23 -2.93 5.55
CA PHE A 85 8.90 -4.22 6.16
C PHE A 85 10.11 -5.12 6.40
N ASP A 86 11.07 -5.14 5.46
CA ASP A 86 12.21 -6.06 5.52
C ASP A 86 13.34 -5.47 6.36
N LYS A 87 13.89 -4.33 5.96
CA LYS A 87 15.02 -3.72 6.67
C LYS A 87 14.61 -2.97 7.93
N LYS A 88 13.34 -2.55 8.05
CA LYS A 88 12.83 -1.82 9.21
C LYS A 88 13.67 -0.58 9.51
N ILE A 89 14.04 0.16 8.46
CA ILE A 89 14.84 1.39 8.55
C ILE A 89 14.02 2.65 8.26
N SER A 90 12.72 2.50 8.00
CA SER A 90 11.81 3.62 7.73
C SER A 90 10.48 3.38 8.46
N GLY A 91 10.31 4.04 9.61
CA GLY A 91 9.10 3.97 10.43
C GLY A 91 8.79 2.59 11.00
N GLU A 92 7.66 2.51 11.71
CA GLU A 92 7.16 1.27 12.28
C GLU A 92 5.99 0.73 11.47
N TRP A 93 6.30 -0.20 10.57
CA TRP A 93 5.35 -0.89 9.71
C TRP A 93 5.38 -2.41 10.00
N ARG A 94 4.22 -3.06 10.03
CA ARG A 94 4.09 -4.49 10.33
C ARG A 94 2.95 -5.13 9.55
N ILE A 95 3.12 -6.38 9.15
CA ILE A 95 2.02 -7.19 8.61
C ILE A 95 1.25 -7.78 9.80
N ILE A 96 -0.02 -7.40 9.92
CA ILE A 96 -0.89 -7.75 11.05
C ILE A 96 -1.95 -8.80 10.69
N GLY A 97 -2.10 -9.12 9.41
CA GLY A 97 -3.07 -10.11 8.96
C GLY A 97 -2.96 -10.38 7.48
N HIS A 98 -3.86 -11.22 6.98
CA HIS A 98 -3.93 -11.58 5.58
C HIS A 98 -5.37 -11.85 5.16
N ASP A 99 -5.77 -11.31 4.02
CA ASP A 99 -7.03 -11.63 3.35
C ASP A 99 -6.85 -12.84 2.42
N GLU A 100 -7.27 -14.02 2.85
CA GLU A 100 -7.08 -15.28 2.10
C GLU A 100 -7.87 -15.29 0.77
N LYS A 101 -9.00 -14.59 0.71
CA LYS A 101 -9.77 -14.43 -0.54
C LYS A 101 -9.15 -13.38 -1.46
N ASN A 102 -8.31 -12.51 -0.91
CA ASN A 102 -7.68 -11.40 -1.58
C ASN A 102 -8.70 -10.61 -2.41
N VAL A 103 -9.80 -10.19 -1.77
CA VAL A 103 -10.87 -9.47 -2.46
C VAL A 103 -10.35 -8.08 -2.75
N ILE A 104 -9.85 -7.93 -3.97
CA ILE A 104 -9.33 -6.68 -4.49
C ILE A 104 -10.46 -5.98 -5.25
N LYS A 105 -10.68 -4.70 -4.94
CA LYS A 105 -11.54 -3.86 -5.77
C LYS A 105 -10.97 -3.76 -7.19
N PRO A 106 -11.80 -3.58 -8.21
CA PRO A 106 -11.29 -3.20 -9.52
C PRO A 106 -10.58 -1.85 -9.39
N PHE A 107 -9.24 -1.84 -9.38
CA PHE A 107 -8.42 -0.62 -9.42
C PHE A 107 -8.40 -0.01 -10.84
N GLU A 108 -9.53 -0.06 -11.53
CA GLU A 108 -9.68 0.45 -12.88
C GLU A 108 -9.46 1.97 -12.89
N GLY A 109 -8.71 2.45 -13.88
CA GLY A 109 -8.40 3.88 -14.00
C GLY A 109 -7.28 4.38 -13.09
N ILE A 110 -6.74 3.55 -12.19
CA ILE A 110 -5.62 3.91 -11.32
C ILE A 110 -4.30 3.47 -11.96
N TYR A 111 -3.47 4.45 -12.28
CA TYR A 111 -2.18 4.23 -12.91
C TYR A 111 -1.09 5.12 -12.29
N PHE A 112 0.15 4.69 -12.46
CA PHE A 112 1.35 5.46 -12.15
C PHE A 112 2.24 5.56 -13.39
N VAL A 113 2.97 6.66 -13.56
CA VAL A 113 3.73 6.93 -14.80
C VAL A 113 5.24 7.01 -14.62
N TYR A 114 5.98 6.55 -15.61
CA TYR A 114 7.44 6.72 -15.73
C TYR A 114 7.87 6.85 -17.20
N GLY A 115 9.17 7.04 -17.42
CA GLY A 115 9.76 7.18 -18.75
C GLY A 115 9.93 8.64 -19.17
N PRO A 116 10.76 8.92 -20.18
CA PRO A 116 10.96 10.26 -20.73
C PRO A 116 9.76 10.70 -21.58
N LEU A 117 9.73 11.99 -21.94
CA LEU A 117 8.75 12.52 -22.90
C LEU A 117 8.87 11.78 -24.25
N GLY A 118 7.73 11.49 -24.86
CA GLY A 118 7.64 10.70 -26.11
C GLY A 118 7.67 9.18 -25.92
N GLU A 119 8.10 8.68 -24.75
CA GLU A 119 8.15 7.24 -24.42
C GLU A 119 7.53 6.94 -23.04
N ARG A 120 6.51 7.71 -22.66
CA ARG A 120 5.83 7.53 -21.38
C ARG A 120 5.15 6.17 -21.29
N LYS A 121 5.32 5.54 -20.13
CA LYS A 121 4.65 4.30 -19.75
C LYS A 121 3.78 4.55 -18.53
N LYS A 122 2.62 3.91 -18.49
CA LYS A 122 1.78 3.82 -17.29
C LYS A 122 1.75 2.38 -16.77
N VAL A 123 1.65 2.26 -15.45
CA VAL A 123 1.63 0.98 -14.73
C VAL A 123 0.39 0.96 -13.86
N ASP A 124 -0.42 -0.10 -13.97
CA ASP A 124 -1.58 -0.28 -13.10
C ASP A 124 -1.19 -0.80 -11.69
N MET A 125 -2.18 -0.97 -10.83
CA MET A 125 -1.97 -1.49 -9.47
C MET A 125 -1.48 -2.96 -9.44
N PHE A 126 -1.52 -3.68 -10.55
CA PHE A 126 -1.09 -5.08 -10.67
C PHE A 126 0.29 -5.21 -11.33
N GLY A 127 0.89 -4.10 -11.75
CA GLY A 127 2.20 -4.08 -12.40
C GLY A 127 2.14 -4.23 -13.94
N ASN A 128 0.96 -4.23 -14.55
CA ASN A 128 0.84 -4.27 -16.00
C ASN A 128 1.25 -2.93 -16.59
N VAL A 129 2.10 -2.98 -17.62
CA VAL A 129 2.65 -1.80 -18.27
C VAL A 129 1.95 -1.57 -19.61
N SER A 130 1.57 -0.33 -19.88
CA SER A 130 1.08 0.09 -21.19
C SER A 130 1.66 1.44 -21.59
N ASP A 131 1.58 1.76 -22.88
CA ASP A 131 1.89 3.09 -23.38
C ASP A 131 0.87 4.12 -22.89
N VAL A 132 1.33 5.36 -22.78
CA VAL A 132 0.49 6.52 -22.46
C VAL A 132 1.06 7.74 -23.18
N SER A 133 0.20 8.65 -23.64
CA SER A 133 0.68 9.91 -24.24
C SER A 133 1.26 10.84 -23.17
N ASP A 134 2.15 11.75 -23.55
CA ASP A 134 2.70 12.76 -22.63
C ASP A 134 1.58 13.55 -21.92
N LYS A 135 0.57 14.00 -22.69
CA LYS A 135 -0.58 14.75 -22.17
C LYS A 135 -1.45 13.93 -21.22
N GLU A 136 -1.70 12.66 -21.54
CA GLU A 136 -2.48 11.80 -20.64
C GLU A 136 -1.70 11.49 -19.36
N SER A 137 -0.36 11.35 -19.46
CA SER A 137 0.51 11.02 -18.33
C SER A 137 0.49 12.06 -17.20
N GLU A 138 0.18 13.32 -17.51
CA GLU A 138 0.08 14.41 -16.53
C GLU A 138 -1.05 14.20 -15.51
N ASN A 139 -2.03 13.33 -15.81
CA ASN A 139 -3.14 13.04 -14.90
C ASN A 139 -2.80 11.97 -13.84
N TYR A 140 -1.61 11.35 -13.93
CA TYR A 140 -1.24 10.22 -13.08
C TYR A 140 -0.05 10.55 -12.18
N PRO A 141 -0.01 10.02 -10.94
CA PRO A 141 1.14 10.14 -10.07
C PRO A 141 2.39 9.43 -10.65
N PRO A 142 3.59 9.83 -10.23
CA PRO A 142 4.81 9.15 -10.64
C PRO A 142 4.88 7.71 -10.09
N TYR A 143 5.42 6.80 -10.89
CA TYR A 143 5.71 5.42 -10.49
C TYR A 143 6.95 5.37 -9.60
N MET A 144 6.76 5.79 -8.35
CA MET A 144 7.82 5.98 -7.37
C MET A 144 7.45 5.32 -6.03
N PRO A 145 8.35 4.51 -5.44
CA PRO A 145 8.11 3.90 -4.15
C PRO A 145 8.16 4.94 -3.02
N LYS A 146 7.22 4.85 -2.10
CA LYS A 146 7.04 5.73 -0.95
C LYS A 146 7.50 5.03 0.32
N ASN A 147 8.35 5.72 1.09
CA ASN A 147 8.78 5.31 2.42
C ASN A 147 7.88 5.98 3.48
N ASP A 148 8.20 5.80 4.76
CA ASP A 148 7.38 6.29 5.88
C ASP A 148 7.16 7.81 5.83
N PHE A 149 8.21 8.58 5.55
CA PHE A 149 8.14 10.04 5.43
C PHE A 149 7.23 10.48 4.28
N HIS A 150 7.37 9.85 3.10
CA HIS A 150 6.52 10.14 1.95
C HIS A 150 5.04 9.87 2.25
N ILE A 151 4.72 8.76 2.94
CA ILE A 151 3.35 8.43 3.31
C ILE A 151 2.79 9.44 4.31
N LYS A 152 3.52 9.77 5.38
CA LYS A 152 3.06 10.71 6.40
C LYS A 152 2.77 12.09 5.83
N ASN A 153 3.66 12.61 4.98
CA ASN A 153 3.43 13.88 4.30
C ASN A 153 2.20 13.85 3.38
N MET A 154 1.96 12.72 2.70
CA MET A 154 0.79 12.55 1.82
C MET A 154 -0.52 12.54 2.61
N LEU A 155 -0.50 12.04 3.84
CA LEU A 155 -1.66 12.00 4.74
C LEU A 155 -1.88 13.33 5.48
N ALA A 156 -1.02 14.33 5.27
CA ALA A 156 -1.03 15.62 5.99
C ALA A 156 -1.00 15.47 7.54
N LEU A 157 -0.25 14.48 8.02
CA LEU A 157 -0.04 14.16 9.43
C LEU A 157 1.36 14.53 9.92
#